data_AF-A0A370B243-F1
#
_entry.id   AF-A0A370B243-F1
#
_cell.length_a   1.000
_cell.length_b   1.000
_cell.length_c   1.000
_cell.angle_alpha   90.00
_cell.angle_beta   90.00
_cell.angle_gamma   90.00
#
_symmetry.space_group_name_H-M   'P 1'
#
loop_
_entity.id
_entity.type
_entity.pdbx_description
1 polymer ?
#
loop_
_entity_poly.entity_id
_entity_poly.type
_entity_poly.pdbx_seq_one_letter_code
_entity_poly.pdbx_strand_id
1 'polypeptide(L)'
;MKDDLLQVNVLGVNLTLKTKEDSTQLKQVIWFLNKKIEETREKHKSVDQLKLSILSSIYIVDELISLKNSKQNPDGTLPTSDIVITEEVDRAFQRVMDVLETTVNE
;
A
#
# COMPACT_ATOMS: atom_id res chain seq x y z
N MET A 1 26.59 -5.90 -7.55
CA MET A 1 25.35 -6.58 -7.09
C MET A 1 24.43 -6.68 -8.30
N LYS A 2 23.86 -7.86 -8.57
CA LYS A 2 23.02 -8.10 -9.75
C LYS A 2 21.64 -7.56 -9.39
N ASP A 3 21.16 -6.57 -10.13
CA ASP A 3 19.79 -6.09 -9.96
C ASP A 3 18.84 -7.18 -10.47
N ASP A 4 17.90 -7.61 -9.64
CA ASP A 4 16.88 -8.58 -10.06
C ASP A 4 15.64 -7.82 -10.57
N LEU A 5 15.16 -8.23 -11.73
CA LEU A 5 13.94 -7.71 -12.34
C LEU A 5 12.78 -8.63 -11.98
N LEU A 6 11.74 -8.08 -11.35
CA LEU A 6 10.52 -8.79 -11.02
C LEU A 6 9.38 -8.29 -11.90
N GLN A 7 8.81 -9.20 -12.69
CA GLN A 7 7.57 -8.93 -13.43
C GLN A 7 6.37 -9.20 -12.52
N VAL A 8 5.43 -8.25 -12.49
CA VAL A 8 4.24 -8.31 -11.65
C VAL A 8 3.02 -7.86 -12.44
N ASN A 9 1.84 -8.36 -12.04
CA ASN A 9 0.56 -7.89 -12.53
C ASN A 9 -0.24 -7.32 -11.35
N VAL A 10 -0.70 -6.08 -11.47
CA VAL A 10 -1.55 -5.41 -10.48
C VAL A 10 -2.68 -4.72 -11.22
N LEU A 11 -3.93 -5.05 -10.90
CA LEU A 11 -5.12 -4.52 -11.60
C LEU A 11 -5.05 -4.70 -13.14
N GLY A 12 -4.48 -5.81 -13.61
CA GLY A 12 -4.32 -6.06 -15.04
C GLY A 12 -3.17 -5.28 -15.70
N VAL A 13 -2.48 -4.41 -14.96
CA VAL A 13 -1.30 -3.69 -15.44
C VAL A 13 -0.05 -4.54 -15.18
N ASN A 14 0.71 -4.83 -16.24
CA ASN A 14 1.99 -5.52 -16.14
C ASN A 14 3.10 -4.50 -15.87
N LEU A 15 3.85 -4.71 -14.80
CA LEU A 15 4.94 -3.84 -14.37
C LEU A 15 6.23 -4.65 -14.22
N THR A 16 7.37 -4.02 -14.48
CA THR A 16 8.69 -4.59 -14.17
C THR A 16 9.33 -3.76 -13.08
N LEU A 17 9.55 -4.37 -11.91
CA LEU A 17 10.15 -3.73 -10.74
C LEU A 17 11.60 -4.15 -10.60
N LYS A 18 12.47 -3.17 -10.35
CA LYS A 18 13.89 -3.41 -10.07
C LYS A 18 14.09 -3.53 -8.56
N THR A 19 14.59 -4.67 -8.09
CA THR A 19 14.90 -4.89 -6.67
C THR A 19 16.39 -5.11 -6.45
N LYS A 20 16.92 -4.53 -5.37
CA LYS A 20 18.32 -4.70 -4.93
C LYS A 20 18.49 -5.88 -3.97
N GLU A 21 17.39 -6.40 -3.42
CA GLU A 21 17.34 -7.49 -2.43
C GLU A 21 16.53 -8.68 -2.96
N ASP A 22 16.61 -9.81 -2.25
CA ASP A 22 15.84 -11.03 -2.50
C ASP A 22 14.37 -10.69 -2.80
N SER A 23 13.96 -11.01 -4.03
CA SER A 23 12.62 -10.78 -4.56
C SER A 23 11.49 -11.36 -3.70
N THR A 24 11.79 -12.26 -2.75
CA THR A 24 10.81 -12.90 -1.85
C THR A 24 9.95 -11.88 -1.11
N GLN A 25 10.54 -10.85 -0.51
CA GLN A 25 9.75 -9.83 0.22
C GLN A 25 8.84 -9.04 -0.72
N LEU A 26 9.37 -8.61 -1.87
CA LEU A 26 8.59 -7.86 -2.86
C LEU A 26 7.44 -8.69 -3.43
N LYS A 27 7.65 -10.00 -3.67
CA LYS A 27 6.58 -10.92 -4.09
C LYS A 27 5.47 -11.01 -3.04
N GLN A 28 5.80 -11.03 -1.75
CA GLN A 28 4.81 -11.04 -0.68
C GLN A 28 4.00 -9.73 -0.64
N VAL A 29 4.67 -8.57 -0.81
CA VAL A 29 3.99 -7.26 -0.90
C VAL A 29 2.99 -7.24 -2.06
N ILE A 30 3.40 -7.71 -3.24
CA ILE A 30 2.54 -7.74 -4.43
C ILE A 30 1.37 -8.71 -4.25
N TRP A 31 1.61 -9.88 -3.66
CA TRP A 31 0.56 -10.82 -3.33
C TRP A 31 -0.47 -10.21 -2.37
N PHE A 32 -0.02 -9.53 -1.32
CA PHE A 32 -0.90 -8.89 -0.35
C PHE A 32 -1.72 -7.75 -0.97
N LEU A 33 -1.07 -6.91 -1.78
CA LEU A 33 -1.75 -5.84 -2.53
C LEU A 33 -2.87 -6.40 -3.41
N ASN A 34 -2.58 -7.42 -4.22
CA ASN A 34 -3.57 -8.05 -5.10
C ASN A 34 -4.72 -8.68 -4.29
N LYS A 35 -4.42 -9.31 -3.15
CA LYS A 35 -5.45 -9.84 -2.27
C LYS A 35 -6.37 -8.73 -1.74
N LYS A 36 -5.81 -7.61 -1.28
CA LYS A 36 -6.60 -6.48 -0.76
C LYS A 36 -7.47 -5.84 -1.85
N ILE A 37 -6.95 -5.76 -3.07
CA ILE A 37 -7.70 -5.31 -4.24
C ILE A 37 -8.93 -6.17 -4.48
N GLU A 38 -8.78 -7.49 -4.45
CA GLU A 38 -9.91 -8.40 -4.65
C GLU A 38 -10.92 -8.32 -3.49
N GLU A 39 -10.45 -8.24 -2.23
CA GLU A 39 -11.33 -8.00 -1.07
C GLU A 39 -12.11 -6.69 -1.18
N THR A 40 -11.47 -5.64 -1.70
CA THR A 40 -12.10 -4.33 -1.93
C THR A 40 -13.14 -4.42 -3.05
N ARG A 41 -12.85 -5.17 -4.11
CA ARG A 41 -13.74 -5.39 -5.26
C ARG A 41 -15.00 -6.15 -4.85
N GLU A 42 -14.87 -7.16 -3.99
CA GLU A 42 -16.01 -7.93 -3.48
C GLU A 42 -16.96 -7.07 -2.64
N LYS A 43 -16.40 -6.16 -1.82
CA LYS A 43 -17.16 -5.21 -0.99
C LYS A 43 -17.84 -4.11 -1.80
N HIS A 44 -17.16 -3.61 -2.82
CA HIS A 44 -17.62 -2.49 -3.64
C HIS A 44 -17.84 -2.95 -5.08
N LYS A 45 -19.01 -3.51 -5.36
CA LYS A 45 -19.36 -3.94 -6.72
C LYS A 45 -19.47 -2.71 -7.63
N SER A 46 -18.94 -2.82 -8.85
CA SER A 46 -19.06 -1.81 -9.92
C SER A 46 -18.28 -0.50 -9.73
N VAL A 47 -17.21 -0.48 -8.93
CA VAL A 47 -16.23 0.62 -8.96
C VAL A 47 -15.23 0.45 -10.10
N ASP A 48 -14.85 1.57 -10.71
CA ASP A 48 -13.76 1.60 -11.68
C ASP A 48 -12.41 1.27 -11.04
N GLN A 49 -11.44 0.93 -11.89
CA GLN A 49 -10.12 0.45 -11.48
C GLN A 49 -9.33 1.46 -10.64
N LEU A 50 -9.47 2.76 -10.93
CA LEU A 50 -8.77 3.82 -10.20
C LEU A 50 -9.35 3.99 -8.79
N LYS A 51 -10.67 4.01 -8.65
CA LYS A 51 -11.31 4.06 -7.32
C LYS A 51 -10.97 2.82 -6.51
N LEU A 52 -10.90 1.65 -7.16
CA LEU A 52 -10.50 0.41 -6.52
C LEU A 52 -9.07 0.49 -5.97
N SER A 53 -8.11 1.02 -6.73
CA SER A 53 -6.72 1.18 -6.28
C SER A 53 -6.59 2.12 -5.08
N ILE A 54 -7.32 3.25 -5.11
CA ILE A 54 -7.34 4.23 -4.01
C ILE A 54 -7.95 3.59 -2.74
N LEU A 55 -9.12 2.96 -2.85
CA LEU A 55 -9.79 2.33 -1.70
C LEU A 55 -8.94 1.22 -1.07
N SER A 56 -8.34 0.35 -1.90
CA SER A 56 -7.44 -0.68 -1.40
C SER A 56 -6.23 -0.09 -0.69
N SER A 57 -5.65 1.00 -1.22
CA SER A 57 -4.52 1.68 -0.58
C SER A 57 -4.91 2.26 0.78
N ILE A 58 -6.08 2.90 0.89
CA ILE A 58 -6.61 3.40 2.16
C ILE A 58 -6.77 2.28 3.18
N TYR A 59 -7.36 1.14 2.79
CA TYR A 59 -7.53 0.00 3.69
C TYR A 59 -6.20 -0.61 4.15
N ILE A 60 -5.19 -0.66 3.28
CA ILE A 60 -3.84 -1.12 3.67
C ILE A 60 -3.24 -0.17 4.72
N VAL A 61 -3.32 1.14 4.50
CA VAL A 61 -2.78 2.13 5.43
C VAL A 61 -3.49 2.06 6.78
N ASP A 62 -4.82 1.96 6.79
CA ASP A 62 -5.62 1.80 8.02
C ASP A 62 -5.24 0.54 8.81
N GLU A 63 -5.06 -0.60 8.13
CA GLU A 63 -4.61 -1.85 8.74
C GLU A 63 -3.20 -1.73 9.33
N LEU A 64 -2.28 -1.05 8.64
CA LEU A 64 -0.92 -0.82 9.14
C LEU A 64 -0.91 0.07 10.38
N ILE A 65 -1.72 1.14 10.39
CA ILE A 65 -1.88 2.02 11.55
C ILE A 65 -2.47 1.23 12.73
N SER A 66 -3.51 0.44 12.48
CA SER A 66 -4.15 -0.39 13.50
C SER A 66 -3.18 -1.41 14.11
N LEU A 67 -2.41 -2.12 13.28
CA LEU A 67 -1.40 -3.07 13.74
C LEU A 67 -0.27 -2.41 14.55
N LYS A 68 0.16 -1.20 14.16
CA LYS A 68 1.14 -0.42 14.91
C LYS A 68 0.60 -0.07 16.29
N ASN A 69 -0.63 0.41 16.37
CA ASN A 69 -1.27 0.81 17.63
C ASN A 69 -1.53 -0.39 18.55
N SER A 70 -1.98 -1.54 18.02
CA SER A 70 -2.18 -2.77 18.80
C SER A 70 -0.88 -3.35 19.35
N LYS A 71 0.26 -3.18 18.67
CA LYS A 71 1.57 -3.61 19.17
C LYS A 71 2.14 -2.67 20.23
N GLN A 72 1.72 -1.41 20.24
CA GLN A 72 2.16 -0.41 21.23
C GLN A 72 1.36 -0.50 22.54
N ASN A 73 0.17 -1.13 22.54
CA ASN A 73 -0.68 -1.28 23.72
C ASN A 73 -1.11 -2.74 23.95
N PRO A 74 -0.37 -3.53 24.76
CA PRO A 74 -0.82 -4.84 25.21
C PRO A 74 -1.95 -4.75 26.27
N ASP A 75 -2.10 -3.63 26.97
CA ASP A 75 -3.21 -3.32 27.86
C ASP A 75 -4.15 -2.32 27.18
N GLY A 76 -5.41 -2.71 26.99
CA GLY A 76 -6.43 -2.05 26.15
C GLY A 76 -6.88 -0.63 26.50
N THR A 77 -5.99 0.27 26.89
CA THR A 77 -6.24 1.72 26.92
C THR A 77 -5.77 2.35 25.61
N LEU A 78 -6.71 2.93 24.86
CA LEU A 78 -6.42 3.81 23.73
C LEU A 78 -5.47 4.92 24.21
N PRO A 79 -4.32 5.17 23.56
CA PRO A 79 -3.52 6.34 23.87
C PRO A 79 -4.21 7.52 23.19
N THR A 80 -4.91 8.34 23.97
CA THR A 80 -5.41 9.67 23.58
C THR A 80 -4.29 10.71 23.53
N SER A 81 -3.07 10.32 23.15
CA SER A 81 -1.92 11.21 23.09
C SER A 81 -1.14 10.92 21.82
N ASP A 82 -1.25 11.85 20.88
CA ASP A 82 -0.27 12.16 19.85
C ASP A 82 0.28 10.94 19.12
N ILE A 83 -0.53 10.47 18.19
CA ILE A 83 -0.03 9.69 17.09
C ILE A 83 1.08 10.51 16.41
N VAL A 84 2.34 10.16 16.67
CA VAL A 84 3.50 10.56 15.85
C VAL A 84 3.40 9.80 14.52
N ILE A 85 2.36 10.12 13.77
CA ILE A 85 2.21 9.99 12.32
C ILE A 85 2.24 11.45 11.88
N THR A 86 3.40 11.90 11.45
CA THR A 86 3.42 13.08 10.59
C THR A 86 4.46 12.80 9.54
N GLU A 87 5.73 12.94 9.85
CA GLU A 87 6.68 13.13 8.75
C GLU A 87 6.88 11.94 7.79
N GLU A 88 7.09 10.70 8.25
CA GLU A 88 7.46 9.61 7.32
C GLU A 88 6.27 9.05 6.54
N VAL A 89 5.08 9.06 7.17
CA VAL A 89 3.83 8.64 6.53
C VAL A 89 3.33 9.74 5.61
N ASP A 90 3.44 11.01 6.00
CA ASP A 90 3.16 12.15 5.12
C ASP A 90 4.16 12.16 3.95
N ARG A 91 5.45 11.87 4.18
CA ARG A 91 6.44 11.71 3.10
C ARG A 91 6.08 10.55 2.17
N ALA A 92 5.61 9.42 2.68
CA ALA A 92 5.20 8.29 1.85
C ALA A 92 3.93 8.61 1.06
N PHE A 93 2.94 9.26 1.68
CA PHE A 93 1.72 9.72 1.04
C PHE A 93 2.02 10.74 -0.06
N GLN A 94 2.92 11.69 0.21
CA GLN A 94 3.27 12.72 -0.76
C GLN A 94 4.06 12.20 -1.94
N ARG A 95 4.94 11.21 -1.75
CA ARG A 95 5.56 10.49 -2.87
C ARG A 95 4.53 9.79 -3.76
N VAL A 96 3.45 9.26 -3.19
CA VAL A 96 2.37 8.65 -3.96
C VAL A 96 1.58 9.72 -4.73
N MET A 97 1.28 10.85 -4.11
CA MET A 97 0.61 11.98 -4.77
C MET A 97 1.44 12.55 -5.92
N ASP A 98 2.74 12.76 -5.73
CA ASP A 98 3.63 13.29 -6.76
C ASP A 98 3.68 12.39 -8.00
N VAL A 99 3.71 11.06 -7.80
CA VAL A 99 3.66 10.06 -8.87
C VAL A 99 2.32 10.07 -9.59
N LEU A 100 1.21 10.23 -8.86
CA LEU A 100 -0.12 10.33 -9.46
C LEU A 100 -0.27 11.60 -10.30
N GLU A 101 0.27 12.74 -9.84
CA GLU A 101 0.21 14.01 -10.58
C GLU A 101 1.09 14.00 -11.84
N THR A 102 2.25 13.33 -11.82
CA THR A 102 3.08 13.17 -13.01
C THR A 102 2.45 12.23 -14.04
N THR A 103 1.74 11.19 -13.60
CA THR A 103 1.11 10.22 -14.52
C THR A 103 -0.20 10.72 -15.12
N VAL A 104 -0.87 11.70 -14.51
CA VAL A 104 -2.13 12.30 -14.99
C VAL A 104 -1.90 13.47 -15.96
N ASN A 105 -0.70 14.06 -15.98
CA ASN A 105 -0.36 15.22 -16.82
C ASN A 105 0.50 14.88 -18.06
N GLU A 106 0.71 13.60 -18.37
CA GLU A 106 1.26 13.09 -19.64
C GLU A 106 0.16 12.50 -20.52
#